data_AF-A0A3C1LUF4-F1
#
_entry.id   AF-A0A3C1LUF4-F1
#
_cell.length_a   1.000
_cell.length_b   1.000
_cell.length_c   1.000
_cell.angle_alpha   90.00
_cell.angle_beta   90.00
_cell.angle_gamma   90.00
#
_symmetry.space_group_name_H-M   'P 1'
#
loop_
_entity.id
_entity.type
_entity.pdbx_description
1 polymer ?
#
loop_
_entity_poly.entity_id
_entity_poly.type
_entity_poly.pdbx_seq_one_letter_code
_entity_poly.pdbx_strand_id
1 'polypeptide(L)'
;MKKIAIALIAMLLLCASVFAATIDTSKFETIEDFNGLPIGVQTAVLYEELIQDRVPDTEFQYYTMPTDMILALKSGKVAAYLVEAVGYGVHKANHPELGTFKEVPGYISASNIIGNNDKQERLLAEMNEFIKKGYENGLLGDDGSLYQYWIADFDPLTDNVGVKDFEFTGENGTLNIAVEGGYEPFSFVSDGNLAGFDVEFICRFCVEYGYKPVFNEIPFESIAPGVETGKFDIGMNIVVSEERNETGTLSDIYYTCPVYLVVMGSEEETAPVVSSSTVSSFTKIEDFNGLPIGVQTAVLYEELIQDRVPDTQFQYYTMPTDMILALKSGKVAAYLVEAVGYGVHKANHPDLDVFPEVPGYISASN
;
A
#
# COMPACT_ATOMS: atom_id res chain seq x y z
N MET A 1 32.21 -40.61 29.21
CA MET A 1 31.93 -39.15 29.13
C MET A 1 32.03 -38.59 27.70
N LYS A 2 33.04 -38.92 26.87
CA LYS A 2 33.13 -38.41 25.49
C LYS A 2 32.04 -38.89 24.51
N LYS A 3 31.46 -40.10 24.69
CA LYS A 3 30.39 -40.61 23.81
C LYS A 3 29.01 -39.99 24.06
N ILE A 4 28.77 -39.44 25.26
CA ILE A 4 27.49 -38.81 25.62
C ILE A 4 27.44 -37.37 25.10
N ALA A 5 28.58 -36.66 25.10
CA ALA A 5 28.66 -35.31 24.53
C ALA A 5 28.47 -35.28 23.00
N ILE A 6 28.93 -36.30 22.28
CA ILE A 6 28.74 -36.40 20.82
C ILE A 6 27.28 -36.72 20.48
N ALA A 7 26.59 -37.52 21.31
CA ALA A 7 25.16 -37.78 21.13
C ALA A 7 24.31 -36.54 21.42
N LEU A 8 24.67 -35.72 22.43
CA LEU A 8 23.98 -34.46 22.72
C LEU A 8 24.25 -33.38 21.67
N ILE A 9 25.47 -33.29 21.13
CA ILE A 9 25.77 -32.35 20.03
C ILE A 9 25.10 -32.82 18.73
N ALA A 10 25.01 -34.13 18.48
CA ALA A 10 24.21 -34.66 17.37
C ALA A 10 22.70 -34.48 17.58
N MET A 11 22.19 -34.52 18.82
CA MET A 11 20.78 -34.21 19.13
C MET A 11 20.47 -32.70 19.04
N LEU A 12 21.39 -31.83 19.46
CA LEU A 12 21.28 -30.38 19.27
C LEU A 12 21.43 -29.97 17.80
N LEU A 13 22.20 -30.72 17.00
CA LEU A 13 22.27 -30.55 15.54
C LEU A 13 21.12 -31.24 14.79
N LEU A 14 20.40 -32.19 15.42
CA LEU A 14 19.17 -32.79 14.86
C LEU A 14 17.90 -31.99 15.21
N CYS A 15 17.96 -31.00 16.11
CA CYS A 15 16.85 -30.10 16.40
C CYS A 15 16.86 -28.81 15.56
N ALA A 16 17.81 -28.64 14.64
CA ALA A 16 17.83 -27.52 13.68
C ALA A 16 17.36 -27.94 12.27
N SER A 17 16.72 -29.10 12.13
CA SER A 17 16.25 -29.62 10.85
C SER A 17 14.78 -30.09 10.90
N VAL A 18 13.88 -29.21 11.30
CA VAL A 18 12.42 -29.29 11.12
C VAL A 18 11.96 -27.82 11.27
N PHE A 19 11.45 -27.07 10.31
CA PHE A 19 10.51 -27.32 9.22
C PHE A 19 10.92 -26.42 8.03
N ALA A 20 11.23 -27.00 6.88
CA ALA A 20 10.92 -26.37 5.60
C ALA A 20 9.84 -27.24 4.95
N ALA A 21 8.75 -27.48 5.68
CA ALA A 21 7.55 -27.90 4.99
C ALA A 21 7.07 -26.66 4.25
N THR A 22 6.99 -26.74 2.93
CA THR A 22 6.21 -25.79 2.14
C THR A 22 4.85 -25.67 2.80
N ILE A 23 4.56 -24.48 3.34
CA ILE A 23 3.27 -24.19 3.94
C ILE A 23 2.24 -24.34 2.82
N ASP A 24 1.32 -25.28 3.00
CA ASP A 24 0.27 -25.58 2.03
C ASP A 24 -0.82 -24.51 2.16
N THR A 25 -0.63 -23.39 1.47
CA THR A 25 -1.51 -22.23 1.50
C THR A 25 -2.91 -22.52 0.94
N SER A 26 -3.11 -23.66 0.27
CA SER A 26 -4.45 -24.09 -0.20
C SER A 26 -5.43 -24.43 0.92
N LYS A 27 -4.95 -24.49 2.18
CA LYS A 27 -5.76 -24.79 3.37
C LYS A 27 -6.19 -23.57 4.16
N PHE A 28 -5.72 -22.37 3.79
CA PHE A 28 -6.06 -21.15 4.51
C PHE A 28 -7.27 -20.49 3.85
N GLU A 29 -8.32 -20.30 4.64
CA GLU A 29 -9.58 -19.71 4.24
C GLU A 29 -9.93 -18.43 5.00
N THR A 30 -9.44 -18.24 6.22
CA THR A 30 -9.59 -16.98 6.96
C THR A 30 -8.27 -16.58 7.61
N ILE A 31 -8.17 -15.34 8.09
CA ILE A 31 -6.99 -14.88 8.83
C ILE A 31 -6.78 -15.73 10.11
N GLU A 32 -7.84 -16.23 10.74
CA GLU A 32 -7.76 -17.16 11.88
C GLU A 32 -7.02 -18.45 11.56
N ASP A 33 -7.00 -18.90 10.29
CA ASP A 33 -6.26 -20.11 9.90
C ASP A 33 -4.73 -19.93 9.99
N PHE A 34 -4.26 -18.68 10.07
CA PHE A 34 -2.87 -18.37 10.36
C PHE A 34 -2.56 -18.38 11.86
N ASN A 35 -3.55 -18.59 12.74
CA ASN A 35 -3.33 -18.61 14.19
C ASN A 35 -2.30 -19.69 14.58
N GLY A 36 -1.25 -19.27 15.27
CA GLY A 36 -0.13 -20.14 15.65
C GLY A 36 0.93 -20.33 14.55
N LEU A 37 0.80 -19.68 13.40
CA LEU A 37 1.82 -19.63 12.34
C LEU A 37 2.56 -18.29 12.36
N PRO A 38 3.86 -18.27 12.03
CA PRO A 38 4.61 -17.02 12.00
C PRO A 38 4.15 -16.10 10.86
N ILE A 39 3.83 -14.84 11.17
CA ILE A 39 3.46 -13.81 10.19
C ILE A 39 4.52 -12.72 10.19
N GLY A 40 5.00 -12.34 9.01
CA GLY A 40 5.91 -11.21 8.83
C GLY A 40 5.18 -9.88 8.90
N VAL A 41 5.69 -8.94 9.68
CA VAL A 41 5.21 -7.55 9.67
C VAL A 41 6.41 -6.62 9.57
N GLN A 42 6.21 -5.48 8.93
CA GLN A 42 7.21 -4.43 8.94
C GLN A 42 7.28 -3.82 10.33
N THR A 43 8.49 -3.64 10.81
CA THR A 43 8.74 -3.13 12.15
C THR A 43 8.13 -1.74 12.29
N ALA A 44 7.49 -1.50 13.44
CA ALA A 44 6.81 -0.26 13.80
C ALA A 44 5.62 0.16 12.92
N VAL A 45 5.16 -0.58 11.91
CA VAL A 45 3.92 -0.20 11.19
C VAL A 45 2.64 -0.64 11.94
N LEU A 46 2.80 -1.42 13.02
CA LEU A 46 1.70 -1.96 13.84
C LEU A 46 0.65 -2.73 13.03
N TYR A 47 1.06 -3.33 11.89
CA TYR A 47 0.16 -4.14 11.06
C TYR A 47 -0.48 -5.28 11.84
N GLU A 48 0.19 -5.80 12.85
CA GLU A 48 -0.33 -6.83 13.74
C GLU A 48 -1.61 -6.40 14.47
N GLU A 49 -1.80 -5.10 14.78
CA GLU A 49 -3.00 -4.62 15.48
C GLU A 49 -4.28 -4.90 14.69
N LEU A 50 -4.16 -4.94 13.37
CA LEU A 50 -5.27 -5.25 12.47
C LEU A 50 -5.82 -6.67 12.67
N ILE A 51 -4.99 -7.62 13.12
CA ILE A 51 -5.35 -9.04 13.14
C ILE A 51 -5.02 -9.77 14.45
N GLN A 52 -4.31 -9.16 15.39
CA GLN A 52 -3.81 -9.83 16.60
C GLN A 52 -4.92 -10.46 17.45
N ASP A 53 -6.10 -9.84 17.51
CA ASP A 53 -7.26 -10.38 18.25
C ASP A 53 -7.82 -11.66 17.62
N ARG A 54 -7.53 -11.87 16.34
CA ARG A 54 -8.00 -13.00 15.52
C ARG A 54 -6.98 -14.13 15.44
N VAL A 55 -5.70 -13.80 15.64
CA VAL A 55 -4.59 -14.76 15.66
C VAL A 55 -3.78 -14.68 16.98
N PRO A 56 -4.41 -14.90 18.15
CA PRO A 56 -3.79 -14.66 19.46
C PRO A 56 -2.58 -15.56 19.77
N ASP A 57 -2.43 -16.69 19.08
CA ASP A 57 -1.32 -17.64 19.24
C ASP A 57 -0.19 -17.40 18.21
N THR A 58 -0.33 -16.44 17.29
CA THR A 58 0.65 -16.14 16.24
C THR A 58 1.87 -15.41 16.78
N GLU A 59 3.05 -15.89 16.38
CA GLU A 59 4.31 -15.20 16.60
C GLU A 59 4.59 -14.24 15.42
N PHE A 60 4.36 -12.94 15.62
CA PHE A 60 4.73 -11.92 14.66
C PHE A 60 6.25 -11.79 14.55
N GLN A 61 6.76 -11.90 13.34
CA GLN A 61 8.16 -11.71 13.02
C GLN A 61 8.35 -10.34 12.37
N TYR A 62 9.21 -9.55 12.97
CA TYR A 62 9.45 -8.16 12.58
C TYR A 62 10.60 -8.06 11.59
N TYR A 63 10.36 -7.33 10.51
CA TYR A 63 11.33 -7.10 9.44
C TYR A 63 11.51 -5.60 9.21
N THR A 64 12.74 -5.22 8.88
CA THR A 64 13.14 -3.85 8.60
C THR A 64 12.78 -3.46 7.16
N MET A 65 13.18 -4.30 6.19
CA MET A 65 13.02 -4.03 4.77
C MET A 65 11.92 -4.91 4.17
N PRO A 66 11.09 -4.38 3.24
CA PRO A 66 10.10 -5.18 2.52
C PRO A 66 10.71 -6.39 1.78
N THR A 67 11.92 -6.22 1.24
CA THR A 67 12.67 -7.31 0.58
C THR A 67 13.02 -8.45 1.53
N ASP A 68 13.26 -8.19 2.82
CA ASP A 68 13.53 -9.23 3.82
C ASP A 68 12.27 -10.03 4.16
N MET A 69 11.09 -9.39 4.17
CA MET A 69 9.81 -10.09 4.33
C MET A 69 9.55 -11.06 3.17
N ILE A 70 9.85 -10.61 1.94
CA ILE A 70 9.74 -11.45 0.73
C ILE A 70 10.68 -12.65 0.83
N LEU A 71 11.93 -12.45 1.27
CA LEU A 71 12.89 -13.56 1.47
C LEU A 71 12.46 -14.51 2.59
N ALA A 72 11.89 -13.99 3.69
CA ALA A 72 11.36 -14.79 4.77
C ALA A 72 10.17 -15.66 4.33
N LEU A 73 9.27 -15.10 3.53
CA LEU A 73 8.17 -15.85 2.93
C LEU A 73 8.69 -16.94 2.00
N LYS A 74 9.64 -16.62 1.10
CA LYS A 74 10.23 -17.57 0.15
C LYS A 74 10.99 -18.71 0.80
N SER A 75 11.60 -18.46 1.96
CA SER A 75 12.31 -19.48 2.74
C SER A 75 11.40 -20.31 3.65
N GLY A 76 10.10 -19.98 3.73
CA GLY A 76 9.14 -20.61 4.63
C GLY A 76 9.32 -20.22 6.10
N LYS A 77 10.08 -19.15 6.39
CA LYS A 77 10.30 -18.63 7.73
C LYS A 77 9.05 -17.95 8.30
N VAL A 78 8.23 -17.36 7.42
CA VAL A 78 6.88 -16.86 7.71
C VAL A 78 5.87 -17.50 6.75
N ALA A 79 4.62 -17.65 7.20
CA ALA A 79 3.49 -18.18 6.43
C ALA A 79 2.83 -17.13 5.52
N ALA A 80 2.88 -15.87 5.97
CA ALA A 80 2.37 -14.70 5.27
C ALA A 80 3.17 -13.48 5.74
N TYR A 81 3.02 -12.34 5.05
CA TYR A 81 3.41 -11.04 5.59
C TYR A 81 2.35 -9.99 5.28
N LEU A 82 2.27 -8.96 6.12
CA LEU A 82 1.38 -7.81 5.94
C LEU A 82 2.13 -6.67 5.23
N VAL A 83 1.47 -6.05 4.26
CA VAL A 83 1.97 -4.89 3.50
C VAL A 83 0.77 -4.11 2.95
N GLU A 84 0.95 -2.81 2.77
CA GLU A 84 0.08 -1.96 1.97
C GLU A 84 -0.07 -2.49 0.53
N ALA A 85 -1.29 -2.40 -0.02
CA ALA A 85 -1.62 -2.94 -1.33
C ALA A 85 -0.81 -2.27 -2.47
N VAL A 86 -0.52 -0.97 -2.33
CA VAL A 86 0.32 -0.19 -3.25
C VAL A 86 1.77 -0.71 -3.31
N GLY A 87 2.36 -1.02 -2.15
CA GLY A 87 3.66 -1.70 -2.06
C GLY A 87 3.67 -3.10 -2.68
N TYR A 88 2.57 -3.85 -2.49
CA TYR A 88 2.43 -5.18 -3.08
C TYR A 88 2.45 -5.15 -4.61
N GLY A 89 1.86 -4.12 -5.24
CA GLY A 89 1.87 -3.95 -6.71
C GLY A 89 3.30 -3.98 -7.28
N VAL A 90 4.21 -3.23 -6.67
CA VAL A 90 5.63 -3.20 -7.04
C VAL A 90 6.33 -4.52 -6.71
N HIS A 91 6.06 -5.08 -5.53
CA HIS A 91 6.62 -6.39 -5.16
C HIS A 91 6.24 -7.46 -6.20
N LYS A 92 4.99 -7.48 -6.65
CA LYS A 92 4.49 -8.43 -7.65
C LYS A 92 5.12 -8.23 -9.03
N ALA A 93 5.40 -7.00 -9.44
CA ALA A 93 6.10 -6.70 -10.70
C ALA A 93 7.53 -7.28 -10.69
N ASN A 94 8.24 -7.13 -9.56
CA ASN A 94 9.62 -7.61 -9.39
C ASN A 94 9.72 -9.08 -8.94
N HIS A 95 8.66 -9.62 -8.34
CA HIS A 95 8.52 -10.99 -7.82
C HIS A 95 7.16 -11.59 -8.24
N PRO A 96 7.00 -11.99 -9.52
CA PRO A 96 5.71 -12.45 -10.07
C PRO A 96 5.17 -13.72 -9.40
N GLU A 97 5.95 -14.42 -8.59
CA GLU A 97 5.52 -15.57 -7.80
C GLU A 97 4.68 -15.23 -6.56
N LEU A 98 4.70 -13.99 -6.08
CA LEU A 98 3.97 -13.60 -4.87
C LEU A 98 2.46 -13.61 -5.10
N GLY A 99 1.68 -13.91 -4.05
CA GLY A 99 0.22 -13.89 -4.09
C GLY A 99 -0.34 -13.18 -2.87
N THR A 100 -1.58 -12.67 -2.96
CA THR A 100 -2.28 -12.12 -1.81
C THR A 100 -3.05 -13.22 -1.09
N PHE A 101 -3.24 -13.04 0.22
CA PHE A 101 -4.29 -13.79 0.92
C PHE A 101 -5.65 -13.27 0.48
N LYS A 102 -6.72 -13.90 0.97
CA LYS A 102 -8.10 -13.74 0.48
C LYS A 102 -9.01 -12.98 1.47
N GLU A 103 -8.51 -12.61 2.64
CA GLU A 103 -9.21 -11.74 3.57
C GLU A 103 -8.36 -10.50 3.92
N VAL A 104 -8.95 -9.28 3.98
CA VAL A 104 -8.17 -8.08 4.34
C VAL A 104 -7.88 -8.15 5.84
N PRO A 105 -6.64 -7.83 6.23
CA PRO A 105 -6.30 -7.51 7.61
C PRO A 105 -7.01 -6.24 8.13
N GLY A 106 -7.00 -5.15 7.34
CA GLY A 106 -7.58 -3.85 7.69
C GLY A 106 -7.03 -2.73 6.79
N TYR A 107 -7.27 -1.47 7.18
CA TYR A 107 -6.91 -0.29 6.39
C TYR A 107 -6.10 0.72 7.20
N ILE A 108 -5.22 1.45 6.51
CA ILE A 108 -4.30 2.40 7.14
C ILE A 108 -4.27 3.74 6.39
N SER A 109 -4.01 4.82 7.11
CA SER A 109 -3.88 6.19 6.56
C SER A 109 -2.51 6.76 6.90
N ALA A 110 -1.90 7.50 5.98
CA ALA A 110 -0.55 8.02 6.13
C ALA A 110 -0.52 9.52 6.47
N SER A 111 0.31 9.88 7.44
CA SER A 111 0.61 11.23 7.89
C SER A 111 2.14 11.46 7.92
N ASN A 112 2.58 12.67 8.26
CA ASN A 112 3.97 12.98 8.57
C ASN A 112 4.13 13.06 10.09
N ILE A 113 5.25 12.57 10.63
CA ILE A 113 5.63 12.83 12.02
C ILE A 113 6.61 14.00 12.09
N ILE A 114 6.37 14.93 13.02
CA ILE A 114 7.18 16.15 13.19
C ILE A 114 8.10 16.03 14.41
N GLY A 115 9.37 16.39 14.21
CA GLY A 115 10.45 16.23 15.18
C GLY A 115 10.19 16.96 16.49
N ASN A 116 10.46 16.29 17.60
CA ASN A 116 10.41 16.91 18.94
C ASN A 116 11.66 17.79 19.14
N ASN A 117 11.65 18.94 18.47
CA ASN A 117 12.72 19.92 18.51
C ASN A 117 12.16 21.35 18.52
N ASP A 118 13.04 22.33 18.55
CA ASP A 118 12.69 23.75 18.62
C ASP A 118 11.90 24.27 17.40
N LYS A 119 11.82 23.48 16.31
CA LYS A 119 11.04 23.79 15.12
C LYS A 119 9.65 23.14 15.12
N GLN A 120 9.33 22.25 16.06
CA GLN A 120 8.14 21.37 16.02
C GLN A 120 6.83 22.14 15.76
N GLU A 121 6.53 23.14 16.60
CA GLU A 121 5.28 23.92 16.48
C GLU A 121 5.18 24.63 15.13
N ARG A 122 6.30 25.20 14.65
CA ARG A 122 6.38 25.88 13.36
C ARG A 122 6.19 24.90 12.21
N LEU A 123 6.94 23.79 12.21
CA LEU A 123 6.89 22.80 11.14
C LEU A 123 5.53 22.12 11.05
N LEU A 124 4.88 21.82 12.19
CA LEU A 124 3.53 21.28 12.20
C LEU A 124 2.54 22.27 11.57
N ALA A 125 2.60 23.54 11.95
CA ALA A 125 1.72 24.57 11.40
C ALA A 125 1.94 24.78 9.89
N GLU A 126 3.21 24.88 9.47
CA GLU A 126 3.59 25.03 8.05
C GLU A 126 3.17 23.79 7.24
N MET A 127 3.35 22.58 7.78
CA MET A 127 2.97 21.33 7.11
C MET A 127 1.46 21.23 6.95
N ASN A 128 0.68 21.48 8.01
CA ASN A 128 -0.78 21.44 7.91
C ASN A 128 -1.31 22.55 7.00
N GLU A 129 -0.70 23.74 7.00
CA GLU A 129 -1.03 24.79 6.05
C GLU A 129 -0.71 24.37 4.60
N PHE A 130 0.43 23.72 4.37
CA PHE A 130 0.82 23.19 3.07
C PHE A 130 -0.14 22.12 2.58
N ILE A 131 -0.50 21.16 3.43
CA ILE A 131 -1.46 20.09 3.12
C ILE A 131 -2.81 20.71 2.76
N LYS A 132 -3.30 21.64 3.58
CA LYS A 132 -4.54 22.36 3.31
C LYS A 132 -4.51 23.09 1.97
N LYS A 133 -3.46 23.87 1.70
CA LYS A 133 -3.27 24.55 0.39
C LYS A 133 -3.20 23.54 -0.75
N GLY A 134 -2.55 22.40 -0.53
CA GLY A 134 -2.40 21.32 -1.49
C GLY A 134 -3.74 20.75 -1.92
N TYR A 135 -4.66 20.54 -0.97
CA TYR A 135 -6.04 20.18 -1.29
C TYR A 135 -6.81 21.32 -1.98
N GLU A 136 -6.62 22.56 -1.53
CA GLU A 136 -7.31 23.73 -2.13
C GLU A 136 -6.85 24.05 -3.56
N ASN A 137 -5.60 23.72 -3.91
CA ASN A 137 -4.98 24.06 -5.19
C ASN A 137 -4.87 22.88 -6.18
N GLY A 138 -5.34 21.69 -5.81
CA GLY A 138 -5.29 20.50 -6.65
C GLY A 138 -3.88 19.89 -6.78
N LEU A 139 -3.00 20.12 -5.81
CA LEU A 139 -1.76 19.35 -5.68
C LEU A 139 -2.03 17.99 -5.03
N LEU A 140 -2.81 18.01 -3.96
CA LEU A 140 -3.23 16.86 -3.16
C LEU A 140 -4.71 16.56 -3.38
N GLY A 141 -5.16 15.43 -2.85
CA GLY A 141 -6.44 14.85 -3.20
C GLY A 141 -6.31 13.92 -4.39
N ASP A 142 -7.33 13.10 -4.59
CA ASP A 142 -7.30 12.04 -5.60
C ASP A 142 -7.19 12.55 -7.03
N ASP A 143 -7.78 13.72 -7.30
CA ASP A 143 -7.65 14.42 -8.58
C ASP A 143 -6.43 15.37 -8.60
N GLY A 144 -5.70 15.42 -7.50
CA GLY A 144 -4.52 16.25 -7.32
C GLY A 144 -3.37 15.78 -8.21
N SER A 145 -2.64 16.73 -8.78
CA SER A 145 -1.55 16.45 -9.73
C SER A 145 -0.47 15.51 -9.18
N LEU A 146 -0.21 15.53 -7.87
CA LEU A 146 0.78 14.65 -7.25
C LEU A 146 0.28 13.20 -7.15
N TYR A 147 -0.99 13.05 -6.76
CA TYR A 147 -1.66 11.75 -6.73
C TYR A 147 -1.78 11.18 -8.14
N GLN A 148 -2.26 11.97 -9.10
CA GLN A 148 -2.42 11.53 -10.48
C GLN A 148 -1.12 10.99 -11.05
N TYR A 149 0.00 11.71 -10.87
CA TYR A 149 1.28 11.25 -11.39
C TYR A 149 1.82 9.99 -10.70
N TRP A 150 1.96 9.99 -9.37
CA TRP A 150 2.65 8.90 -8.67
C TRP A 150 1.78 7.69 -8.35
N ILE A 151 0.48 7.93 -8.24
CA ILE A 151 -0.47 6.97 -7.67
C ILE A 151 -1.39 6.48 -8.80
N ALA A 152 -1.96 7.35 -9.65
CA ALA A 152 -2.86 6.90 -10.72
C ALA A 152 -2.14 6.47 -12.01
N ASP A 153 -1.14 7.23 -12.47
CA ASP A 153 -0.58 7.10 -13.82
C ASP A 153 0.85 6.52 -13.85
N PHE A 154 1.48 6.32 -12.69
CA PHE A 154 2.88 5.92 -12.62
C PHE A 154 3.14 4.54 -13.24
N ASP A 155 4.02 4.50 -14.24
CA ASP A 155 4.51 3.28 -14.86
C ASP A 155 5.99 3.04 -14.48
N PRO A 156 6.28 2.08 -13.58
CA PRO A 156 7.64 1.80 -13.12
C PRO A 156 8.58 1.29 -14.24
N LEU A 157 8.03 0.88 -15.40
CA LEU A 157 8.81 0.40 -16.53
C LEU A 157 9.13 1.48 -17.57
N THR A 158 8.32 2.54 -17.64
CA THR A 158 8.44 3.55 -18.72
C THR A 158 8.62 4.97 -18.21
N ASP A 159 8.19 5.26 -16.98
CA ASP A 159 8.35 6.59 -16.41
C ASP A 159 9.80 6.85 -16.00
N ASN A 160 10.35 7.91 -16.58
CA ASN A 160 11.62 8.44 -16.16
C ASN A 160 11.41 9.35 -14.95
N VAL A 161 11.60 8.78 -13.76
CA VAL A 161 11.58 9.48 -12.47
C VAL A 161 12.87 10.26 -12.19
N GLY A 162 13.57 10.65 -13.25
CA GLY A 162 14.79 11.45 -13.19
C GLY A 162 14.62 12.68 -12.29
N VAL A 163 15.75 13.12 -11.75
CA VAL A 163 15.83 14.19 -10.75
C VAL A 163 14.96 15.38 -11.16
N LYS A 164 13.87 15.62 -10.43
CA LYS A 164 13.12 16.87 -10.54
C LYS A 164 14.04 17.98 -9.99
N ASP A 165 14.40 18.93 -10.86
CA ASP A 165 15.26 20.07 -10.51
C ASP A 165 14.51 21.06 -9.61
N PHE A 166 14.45 20.78 -8.31
CA PHE A 166 13.95 21.71 -7.31
C PHE A 166 15.01 22.75 -6.96
N GLU A 167 14.65 24.03 -7.03
CA GLU A 167 15.51 25.13 -6.56
C GLU A 167 15.19 25.46 -5.09
N PHE A 168 16.05 25.01 -4.17
CA PHE A 168 15.91 25.30 -2.74
C PHE A 168 16.68 26.55 -2.34
N THR A 169 15.99 27.56 -1.81
CA THR A 169 16.62 28.80 -1.32
C THR A 169 17.40 28.57 -0.03
N GLY A 170 16.88 27.73 0.87
CA GLY A 170 17.49 27.41 2.15
C GLY A 170 17.58 28.60 3.13
N GLU A 171 16.81 29.66 2.92
CA GLU A 171 16.82 30.85 3.77
C GLU A 171 16.31 30.58 5.20
N ASN A 172 15.43 29.59 5.34
CA ASN A 172 14.97 29.08 6.64
C ASN A 172 15.79 27.88 7.15
N GLY A 173 16.92 27.61 6.48
CA GLY A 173 17.88 26.57 6.85
C GLY A 173 17.58 25.21 6.22
N THR A 174 18.10 24.16 6.86
CA THR A 174 17.96 22.78 6.39
C THR A 174 17.00 21.99 7.25
N LEU A 175 16.26 21.07 6.61
CA LEU A 175 15.42 20.08 7.28
C LEU A 175 15.98 18.68 7.03
N ASN A 176 16.20 17.94 8.11
CA ASN A 176 16.57 16.53 8.05
C ASN A 176 15.28 15.71 7.89
N ILE A 177 15.06 15.19 6.70
CA ILE A 177 13.87 14.42 6.35
C ILE A 177 14.22 12.93 6.41
N ALA A 178 13.44 12.16 7.16
CA ALA A 178 13.55 10.71 7.23
C ALA A 178 12.54 10.05 6.29
N VAL A 179 13.02 9.16 5.44
CA VAL A 179 12.27 8.40 4.43
C VAL A 179 12.77 6.97 4.39
N GLU A 180 11.95 6.04 3.89
CA GLU A 180 12.35 4.64 3.78
C GLU A 180 13.30 4.40 2.60
N GLY A 181 13.01 4.97 1.43
CA GLY A 181 13.86 4.85 0.23
C GLY A 181 13.81 3.48 -0.47
N GLY A 182 13.03 2.53 0.05
CA GLY A 182 12.80 1.21 -0.54
C GLY A 182 11.34 0.94 -0.92
N TYR A 183 10.49 1.97 -0.89
CA TYR A 183 9.04 1.85 -0.99
C TYR A 183 8.48 2.59 -2.21
N GLU A 184 8.56 1.98 -3.38
CA GLU A 184 8.04 2.54 -4.64
C GLU A 184 6.50 2.40 -4.69
N PRO A 185 5.74 3.40 -5.17
CA PRO A 185 6.17 4.69 -5.75
C PRO A 185 6.33 5.84 -4.74
N PHE A 186 6.38 5.58 -3.44
CA PHE A 186 6.37 6.60 -2.37
C PHE A 186 7.73 7.21 -2.06
N SER A 187 8.71 6.40 -1.67
CA SER A 187 10.11 6.79 -1.54
C SER A 187 11.01 5.65 -1.96
N PHE A 188 11.68 5.79 -3.10
CA PHE A 188 12.49 4.73 -3.68
C PHE A 188 13.70 5.29 -4.45
N VAL A 189 14.74 4.48 -4.57
CA VAL A 189 15.90 4.83 -5.39
C VAL A 189 15.68 4.37 -6.84
N SER A 190 15.65 5.32 -7.76
CA SER A 190 15.64 5.08 -9.21
C SER A 190 16.81 5.79 -9.87
N ASP A 191 17.55 5.07 -10.71
CA ASP A 191 18.79 5.54 -11.35
C ASP A 191 19.80 6.20 -10.38
N GLY A 192 19.86 5.70 -9.14
CA GLY A 192 20.74 6.20 -8.09
C GLY A 192 20.28 7.49 -7.41
N ASN A 193 19.04 7.94 -7.67
CA ASN A 193 18.44 9.11 -7.04
C ASN A 193 17.18 8.72 -6.28
N LEU A 194 16.97 9.34 -5.12
CA LEU A 194 15.75 9.19 -4.35
C LEU A 194 14.60 9.91 -5.06
N ALA A 195 13.50 9.21 -5.29
CA ALA A 195 12.30 9.68 -5.98
C ALA A 195 11.03 9.09 -5.34
N GLY A 196 9.87 9.58 -5.78
CA GLY A 196 8.57 9.08 -5.34
C GLY A 196 7.64 10.17 -4.81
N PHE A 197 6.41 9.76 -4.50
CA PHE A 197 5.35 10.61 -3.97
C PHE A 197 5.78 11.41 -2.74
N ASP A 198 6.35 10.75 -1.73
CA ASP A 198 6.79 11.39 -0.47
C ASP A 198 7.91 12.39 -0.73
N VAL A 199 8.83 12.03 -1.61
CA VAL A 199 10.02 12.81 -1.95
C VAL A 199 9.61 14.08 -2.67
N GLU A 200 8.72 13.98 -3.65
CA GLU A 200 8.22 15.14 -4.35
C GLU A 200 7.33 16.03 -3.46
N PHE A 201 6.45 15.42 -2.65
CA PHE A 201 5.63 16.14 -1.68
C PHE A 201 6.49 17.04 -0.80
N ILE A 202 7.51 16.47 -0.15
CA ILE A 202 8.34 17.20 0.81
C ILE A 202 9.30 18.18 0.14
N CYS A 203 9.73 17.91 -1.10
CA CYS A 203 10.50 18.88 -1.87
C CYS A 203 9.67 20.13 -2.19
N ARG A 204 8.40 19.97 -2.59
CA ARG A 204 7.49 21.10 -2.83
C ARG A 204 7.24 21.91 -1.58
N PHE A 205 7.03 21.24 -0.44
CA PHE A 205 6.97 21.89 0.88
C PHE A 205 8.23 22.72 1.16
N CYS A 206 9.42 22.14 0.97
CA CYS A 206 10.68 22.84 1.23
C CYS A 206 10.87 24.07 0.33
N VAL A 207 10.47 23.99 -0.95
CA VAL A 207 10.50 25.14 -1.86
C VAL A 207 9.57 26.26 -1.37
N GLU A 208 8.33 25.93 -0.98
CA GLU A 208 7.35 26.94 -0.54
C GLU A 208 7.79 27.67 0.75
N TYR A 209 8.32 26.93 1.72
CA TYR A 209 8.72 27.48 3.02
C TYR A 209 10.22 27.80 3.12
N GLY A 210 10.95 27.83 2.00
CA GLY A 210 12.33 28.31 1.96
C GLY A 210 13.35 27.42 2.69
N TYR A 211 13.06 26.13 2.82
CA TYR A 211 13.97 25.15 3.40
C TYR A 211 14.77 24.40 2.33
N LYS A 212 15.87 23.77 2.76
CA LYS A 212 16.59 22.79 1.95
C LYS A 212 16.47 21.40 2.58
N PRO A 213 15.92 20.40 1.87
CA PRO A 213 15.82 19.04 2.41
C PRO A 213 17.19 18.37 2.44
N VAL A 214 17.43 17.60 3.50
CA VAL A 214 18.50 16.63 3.63
C VAL A 214 17.85 15.29 3.89
N PHE A 215 17.81 14.44 2.87
CA PHE A 215 17.19 13.13 2.96
C PHE A 215 18.07 12.15 3.74
N ASN A 216 17.44 11.39 4.62
CA ASN A 216 18.02 10.32 5.41
C ASN A 216 17.20 9.07 5.13
N GLU A 217 17.71 8.25 4.20
CA GLU A 217 17.17 6.93 3.90
C GLU A 217 17.49 6.01 5.08
N ILE A 218 16.46 5.59 5.81
CA ILE A 218 16.57 4.74 6.98
C ILE A 218 15.46 3.70 6.97
N PRO A 219 15.64 2.58 7.70
CA PRO A 219 14.54 1.68 7.97
C PRO A 219 13.28 2.40 8.46
N PHE A 220 12.11 2.02 7.93
CA PHE A 220 10.83 2.63 8.29
C PHE A 220 10.64 2.70 9.82
N GLU A 221 11.00 1.63 10.53
CA GLU A 221 10.87 1.57 11.98
C GLU A 221 11.75 2.54 12.76
N SER A 222 12.79 3.05 12.10
CA SER A 222 13.70 4.03 12.69
C SER A 222 13.25 5.47 12.44
N ILE A 223 12.24 5.68 11.58
CA ILE A 223 11.72 7.01 11.26
C ILE A 223 11.09 7.64 12.48
N ALA A 224 10.01 7.05 13.01
CA ALA A 224 9.30 7.64 14.15
C ALA A 224 10.20 7.85 15.38
N PRO A 225 10.98 6.85 15.86
CA PRO A 225 11.89 7.06 16.99
C PRO A 225 12.98 8.11 16.72
N GLY A 226 13.48 8.18 15.48
CA GLY A 226 14.46 9.20 15.09
C GLY A 226 13.87 10.62 15.12
N VAL A 227 12.61 10.76 14.74
CA VAL A 227 11.90 12.03 14.77
C VAL A 227 11.53 12.43 16.20
N GLU A 228 11.02 11.50 17.01
CA GLU A 228 10.67 11.70 18.42
C GLU A 228 11.88 12.08 19.30
N THR A 229 13.07 11.61 18.95
CA THR A 229 14.33 12.00 19.62
C THR A 229 14.90 13.34 19.13
N GLY A 230 14.25 13.97 18.14
CA GLY A 230 14.68 15.22 17.53
C GLY A 230 15.87 15.08 16.58
N LYS A 231 16.28 13.85 16.24
CA LYS A 231 17.37 13.59 15.28
C LYS A 231 16.97 14.00 13.86
N PHE A 232 15.71 13.80 13.50
CA PHE A 232 15.13 14.24 12.23
C PHE A 232 14.05 15.28 12.49
N ASP A 233 13.89 16.20 11.54
CA ASP A 233 12.91 17.28 11.62
C ASP A 233 11.52 16.79 11.19
N ILE A 234 11.45 15.91 10.18
CA ILE A 234 10.21 15.36 9.61
C ILE A 234 10.43 13.90 9.21
N GLY A 235 9.47 13.02 9.49
CA GLY A 235 9.40 11.66 8.98
C GLY A 235 8.18 11.46 8.09
N MET A 236 8.38 10.81 6.94
CA MET A 236 7.36 10.61 5.91
C MET A 236 6.62 9.27 6.05
N ASN A 237 5.43 9.18 5.45
CA ASN A 237 4.60 7.98 5.32
C ASN A 237 4.27 7.25 6.64
N ILE A 238 4.05 8.00 7.72
CA ILE A 238 3.71 7.41 9.02
C ILE A 238 2.24 7.01 9.05
N VAL A 239 2.02 5.71 9.15
CA VAL A 239 0.71 5.13 9.39
C VAL A 239 0.15 5.61 10.74
N VAL A 240 -1.04 6.20 10.71
CA VAL A 240 -1.79 6.65 11.89
C VAL A 240 -2.26 5.43 12.69
N SER A 241 -1.98 5.42 13.99
CA SER A 241 -2.53 4.47 14.97
C SER A 241 -2.91 5.22 16.26
N GLU A 242 -3.73 4.61 17.12
CA GLU A 242 -4.10 5.19 18.41
C GLU A 242 -2.86 5.42 19.28
N GLU A 243 -1.94 4.45 19.36
CA GLU A 243 -0.66 4.58 20.09
C GLU A 243 0.20 5.75 19.57
N ARG A 244 0.28 5.93 18.25
CA ARG A 244 1.09 7.00 17.64
C ARG A 244 0.46 8.38 17.79
N ASN A 245 -0.86 8.45 17.85
CA ASN A 245 -1.58 9.69 18.15
C ASN A 245 -1.36 10.14 19.60
N GLU A 246 -1.04 9.22 20.52
CA GLU A 246 -0.77 9.55 21.92
C GLU A 246 0.66 10.06 22.15
N THR A 247 1.65 9.60 21.38
CA THR A 247 3.08 9.91 21.63
C THR A 247 3.72 10.83 20.59
N GLY A 248 3.22 10.81 19.35
CA GLY A 248 3.77 11.53 18.20
C GLY A 248 3.07 12.86 17.92
N THR A 249 3.79 13.78 17.26
CA THR A 249 3.19 14.99 16.69
C THR A 249 2.97 14.78 15.20
N LEU A 250 1.77 14.33 14.83
CA LEU A 250 1.40 13.99 13.45
C LEU A 250 0.78 15.19 12.72
N SER A 251 1.06 15.31 11.42
CA SER A 251 0.38 16.26 10.54
C SER A 251 -1.04 15.81 10.19
N ASP A 252 -1.76 16.65 9.46
CA ASP A 252 -2.95 16.20 8.72
C ASP A 252 -2.59 15.08 7.72
N ILE A 253 -3.58 14.30 7.29
CA ILE A 253 -3.42 13.25 6.28
C ILE A 253 -3.08 13.91 4.94
N TYR A 254 -2.04 13.43 4.27
CA TYR A 254 -1.58 13.99 2.98
C TYR A 254 -1.86 13.08 1.77
N TYR A 255 -2.30 11.85 2.00
CA TYR A 255 -2.73 10.92 0.97
C TYR A 255 -3.77 9.91 1.49
N THR A 256 -4.74 9.61 0.61
CA THR A 256 -5.76 8.56 0.72
C THR A 256 -5.89 7.89 -0.64
N CYS A 257 -6.20 6.59 -0.71
CA CYS A 257 -6.32 5.88 -1.99
C CYS A 257 -7.79 5.49 -2.28
N PRO A 258 -8.43 6.01 -3.36
CA PRO A 258 -9.73 5.55 -3.85
C PRO A 258 -9.72 4.15 -4.43
N VAL A 259 -10.91 3.54 -4.41
CA VAL A 259 -11.23 2.29 -5.10
C VAL A 259 -12.07 2.62 -6.34
N TYR A 260 -11.65 2.11 -7.49
CA TYR A 260 -12.32 2.22 -8.78
C TYR A 260 -13.12 0.97 -9.10
N LEU A 261 -14.29 1.18 -9.72
CA LEU A 261 -15.04 0.14 -10.40
C LEU A 261 -14.63 0.16 -11.88
N VAL A 262 -13.92 -0.87 -12.31
CA VAL A 262 -13.37 -0.99 -13.66
C VAL A 262 -14.33 -1.79 -14.54
N VAL A 263 -14.59 -1.27 -15.73
CA VAL A 263 -15.47 -1.84 -16.76
C VAL A 263 -14.69 -2.02 -18.08
N MET A 264 -15.31 -2.68 -19.06
CA MET A 264 -14.79 -2.67 -20.42
C MET A 264 -15.00 -1.29 -21.04
N GLY A 265 -13.96 -0.73 -21.64
CA GLY A 265 -14.05 0.52 -22.40
C GLY A 265 -14.88 0.36 -23.67
N SER A 266 -15.52 1.44 -24.11
CA SER A 266 -16.29 1.45 -25.36
C SER A 266 -15.41 1.89 -26.53
N GLU A 267 -14.94 0.96 -27.36
CA GLU A 267 -14.63 1.26 -28.77
C GLU A 267 -15.21 0.19 -29.70
N GLU A 268 -15.58 0.61 -30.91
CA GLU A 268 -16.38 -0.10 -31.91
C GLU A 268 -15.92 -1.56 -32.17
N GLU A 269 -16.90 -2.47 -32.15
CA GLU A 269 -16.91 -3.81 -32.76
C GLU A 269 -15.63 -4.66 -32.60
N THR A 270 -15.64 -5.67 -31.70
CA THR A 270 -15.18 -7.07 -32.01
C THR A 270 -15.12 -8.08 -30.84
N ALA A 271 -15.71 -7.85 -29.66
CA ALA A 271 -15.75 -8.88 -28.61
C ALA A 271 -17.17 -9.48 -28.39
N PRO A 272 -17.36 -10.81 -28.47
CA PRO A 272 -18.67 -11.44 -28.25
C PRO A 272 -18.96 -11.74 -26.77
N VAL A 273 -20.10 -11.18 -26.33
CA VAL A 273 -21.16 -11.73 -25.46
C VAL A 273 -20.81 -12.23 -24.06
N VAL A 274 -20.74 -11.29 -23.11
CA VAL A 274 -21.92 -10.97 -22.27
C VAL A 274 -22.25 -9.51 -22.52
N SER A 275 -23.30 -9.26 -23.31
CA SER A 275 -23.83 -7.94 -23.73
C SER A 275 -22.96 -6.72 -23.37
N SER A 276 -21.93 -6.43 -24.17
CA SER A 276 -21.22 -5.14 -24.13
C SER A 276 -22.16 -3.95 -24.40
N SER A 277 -23.37 -4.22 -24.92
CA SER A 277 -24.46 -3.27 -25.08
C SER A 277 -25.21 -2.91 -23.79
N THR A 278 -25.02 -3.63 -22.68
CA THR A 278 -25.72 -3.34 -21.42
C THR A 278 -24.90 -2.42 -20.51
N VAL A 279 -23.59 -2.66 -20.34
CA VAL A 279 -22.72 -1.84 -19.48
C VAL A 279 -22.47 -0.43 -20.07
N SER A 280 -22.41 -0.30 -21.40
CA SER A 280 -22.29 1.01 -22.09
C SER A 280 -23.50 1.93 -21.90
N SER A 281 -24.60 1.42 -21.32
CA SER A 281 -25.80 2.20 -20.96
C SER A 281 -25.90 2.53 -19.46
N PHE A 282 -24.99 2.01 -18.64
CA PHE A 282 -24.98 2.26 -17.20
C PHE A 282 -24.45 3.64 -16.91
N THR A 283 -25.10 4.32 -15.96
CA THR A 283 -24.77 5.70 -15.60
C THR A 283 -24.63 5.91 -14.10
N LYS A 284 -24.96 4.90 -13.29
CA LYS A 284 -24.87 4.89 -11.84
C LYS A 284 -24.58 3.48 -11.30
N ILE A 285 -23.96 3.38 -10.12
CA ILE A 285 -23.57 2.11 -9.49
C ILE A 285 -24.77 1.19 -9.25
N GLU A 286 -25.97 1.72 -8.98
CA GLU A 286 -27.18 0.91 -8.79
C GLU A 286 -27.55 0.08 -10.04
N ASP A 287 -27.08 0.47 -11.23
CA ASP A 287 -27.32 -0.29 -12.46
C ASP A 287 -26.61 -1.65 -12.45
N PHE A 288 -25.63 -1.84 -11.56
CA PHE A 288 -24.96 -3.12 -11.33
C PHE A 288 -25.68 -4.02 -10.32
N ASN A 289 -26.80 -3.58 -9.73
CA ASN A 289 -27.54 -4.39 -8.77
C ASN A 289 -28.03 -5.71 -9.42
N GLY A 290 -27.73 -6.84 -8.78
CA GLY A 290 -28.02 -8.17 -9.32
C GLY A 290 -27.03 -8.67 -10.39
N LEU A 291 -26.02 -7.88 -10.75
CA LEU A 291 -24.94 -8.30 -11.66
C LEU A 291 -23.73 -8.80 -10.88
N PRO A 292 -22.89 -9.64 -11.51
CA PRO A 292 -21.65 -10.08 -10.90
C PRO A 292 -20.59 -8.98 -10.93
N ILE A 293 -20.01 -8.66 -9.77
CA ILE A 293 -18.86 -7.74 -9.64
C ILE A 293 -17.65 -8.53 -9.14
N GLY A 294 -16.53 -8.39 -9.82
CA GLY A 294 -15.25 -8.92 -9.38
C GLY A 294 -14.69 -8.10 -8.23
N VAL A 295 -14.29 -8.76 -7.16
CA VAL A 295 -13.53 -8.13 -6.08
C VAL A 295 -12.27 -8.92 -5.85
N GLN A 296 -11.20 -8.23 -5.52
CA GLN A 296 -10.02 -8.93 -5.08
C GLN A 296 -10.34 -9.57 -3.74
N THR A 297 -10.12 -10.87 -3.66
CA THR A 297 -10.19 -11.57 -2.39
C THR A 297 -9.15 -10.93 -1.49
N ALA A 298 -9.53 -10.62 -0.26
CA ALA A 298 -8.80 -9.86 0.75
C ALA A 298 -8.93 -8.37 0.65
N VAL A 299 -9.90 -7.87 -0.10
CA VAL A 299 -10.22 -6.46 -0.06
C VAL A 299 -11.71 -6.25 0.19
N LEU A 300 -12.08 -5.49 1.22
CA LEU A 300 -13.49 -5.19 1.56
C LEU A 300 -14.02 -4.08 0.65
N TYR A 301 -13.85 -4.25 -0.66
CA TYR A 301 -14.35 -3.31 -1.65
C TYR A 301 -15.87 -3.36 -1.74
N GLU A 302 -16.48 -4.52 -1.46
CA GLU A 302 -17.92 -4.71 -1.49
C GLU A 302 -18.65 -3.79 -0.52
N GLU A 303 -18.10 -3.51 0.66
CA GLU A 303 -18.72 -2.65 1.68
C GLU A 303 -18.97 -1.22 1.17
N LEU A 304 -18.16 -0.77 0.21
CA LEU A 304 -18.29 0.56 -0.39
C LEU A 304 -19.58 0.71 -1.20
N ILE A 305 -20.13 -0.39 -1.73
CA ILE A 305 -21.27 -0.36 -2.66
C ILE A 305 -22.43 -1.26 -2.26
N GLN A 306 -22.25 -2.17 -1.29
CA GLN A 306 -23.22 -3.20 -0.90
C GLN A 306 -24.59 -2.62 -0.52
N ASP A 307 -24.65 -1.45 0.12
CA ASP A 307 -25.91 -0.77 0.48
C ASP A 307 -26.69 -0.26 -0.74
N ARG A 308 -25.98 0.03 -1.84
CA ARG A 308 -26.53 0.56 -3.09
C ARG A 308 -26.85 -0.55 -4.09
N VAL A 309 -26.12 -1.65 -4.01
CA VAL A 309 -26.31 -2.85 -4.84
C VAL A 309 -26.53 -4.12 -4.00
N PRO A 310 -27.61 -4.17 -3.19
CA PRO A 310 -27.81 -5.25 -2.20
C PRO A 310 -27.96 -6.65 -2.81
N ASP A 311 -28.34 -6.76 -4.08
CA ASP A 311 -28.56 -8.04 -4.78
C ASP A 311 -27.34 -8.48 -5.61
N THR A 312 -26.25 -7.71 -5.62
CA THR A 312 -25.03 -8.03 -6.38
C THR A 312 -24.36 -9.32 -5.92
N GLN A 313 -23.87 -10.08 -6.89
CA GLN A 313 -23.09 -11.29 -6.62
C GLN A 313 -21.60 -10.99 -6.73
N PHE A 314 -20.96 -10.74 -5.59
CA PHE A 314 -19.52 -10.57 -5.54
C PHE A 314 -18.81 -11.87 -5.89
N GLN A 315 -17.96 -11.79 -6.92
CA GLN A 315 -17.07 -12.87 -7.33
C GLN A 315 -15.66 -12.52 -6.91
N TYR A 316 -15.05 -13.39 -6.13
CA TYR A 316 -13.76 -13.14 -5.54
C TYR A 316 -12.63 -13.72 -6.40
N TYR A 317 -11.60 -12.92 -6.63
CA TYR A 317 -10.44 -13.27 -7.45
C TYR A 317 -9.16 -13.03 -6.68
N THR A 318 -8.18 -13.92 -6.81
CA THR A 318 -6.91 -13.79 -6.07
C THR A 318 -5.92 -12.88 -6.78
N MET A 319 -5.95 -12.85 -8.12
CA MET A 319 -5.05 -12.04 -8.92
C MET A 319 -5.83 -10.96 -9.67
N PRO A 320 -5.33 -9.72 -9.72
CA PRO A 320 -5.95 -8.67 -10.53
C PRO A 320 -6.06 -9.05 -12.01
N THR A 321 -5.10 -9.80 -12.55
CA THR A 321 -5.14 -10.35 -13.91
C THR A 321 -6.36 -11.25 -14.17
N ASP A 322 -6.83 -11.98 -13.16
CA ASP A 322 -8.01 -12.85 -13.31
C ASP A 322 -9.31 -12.05 -13.28
N MET A 323 -9.36 -10.94 -12.52
CA MET A 323 -10.46 -9.98 -12.59
C MET A 323 -10.54 -9.33 -13.97
N ILE A 324 -9.40 -8.95 -14.53
CA ILE A 324 -9.29 -8.41 -15.88
C ILE A 324 -9.75 -9.44 -16.91
N LEU A 325 -9.31 -10.70 -16.82
CA LEU A 325 -9.75 -11.77 -17.71
C LEU A 325 -11.24 -12.08 -17.56
N ALA A 326 -11.76 -12.08 -16.34
CA ALA A 326 -13.18 -12.30 -16.06
C ALA A 326 -14.05 -11.17 -16.59
N LEU A 327 -13.58 -9.93 -16.51
CA LEU A 327 -14.24 -8.77 -17.11
C LEU A 327 -14.23 -8.89 -18.63
N LYS A 328 -13.07 -9.20 -19.23
CA LYS A 328 -12.93 -9.41 -20.68
C LYS A 328 -13.77 -10.57 -21.21
N SER A 329 -13.96 -11.61 -20.41
CA SER A 329 -14.82 -12.75 -20.76
C SER A 329 -16.30 -12.53 -20.44
N GLY A 330 -16.68 -11.38 -19.87
CA GLY A 330 -18.04 -11.08 -19.43
C GLY A 330 -18.53 -11.89 -18.22
N LYS A 331 -17.63 -12.58 -17.52
CA LYS A 331 -17.95 -13.36 -16.30
C LYS A 331 -18.32 -12.44 -15.13
N VAL A 332 -17.75 -11.24 -15.11
CA VAL A 332 -18.16 -10.11 -14.26
C VAL A 332 -18.50 -8.92 -15.14
N ALA A 333 -19.44 -8.09 -14.68
CA ALA A 333 -19.82 -6.85 -15.36
C ALA A 333 -18.85 -5.70 -15.07
N ALA A 334 -18.15 -5.78 -13.94
CA ALA A 334 -17.13 -4.85 -13.49
C ALA A 334 -16.23 -5.52 -12.45
N TYR A 335 -15.10 -4.90 -12.09
CA TYR A 335 -14.35 -5.30 -10.89
C TYR A 335 -13.88 -4.09 -10.07
N LEU A 336 -13.67 -4.26 -8.77
CA LEU A 336 -13.16 -3.21 -7.89
C LEU A 336 -11.64 -3.34 -7.70
N VAL A 337 -10.92 -2.22 -7.80
CA VAL A 337 -9.47 -2.13 -7.55
C VAL A 337 -9.11 -0.74 -7.09
N GLU A 338 -8.11 -0.59 -6.23
CA GLU A 338 -7.51 0.72 -5.96
C GLU A 338 -7.01 1.41 -7.22
N ALA A 339 -7.05 2.74 -7.23
CA ALA A 339 -6.61 3.55 -8.38
C ALA A 339 -5.19 3.23 -8.84
N VAL A 340 -4.28 2.89 -7.93
CA VAL A 340 -2.90 2.45 -8.25
C VAL A 340 -2.87 1.15 -9.03
N GLY A 341 -3.68 0.18 -8.60
CA GLY A 341 -3.82 -1.08 -9.31
C GLY A 341 -4.39 -0.85 -10.71
N TYR A 342 -5.36 0.07 -10.85
CA TYR A 342 -5.92 0.41 -12.15
C TYR A 342 -4.90 1.03 -13.12
N GLY A 343 -4.01 1.94 -12.68
CA GLY A 343 -2.97 2.53 -13.53
C GLY A 343 -2.14 1.46 -14.25
N VAL A 344 -1.67 0.48 -13.47
CA VAL A 344 -0.93 -0.69 -13.97
C VAL A 344 -1.79 -1.54 -14.91
N HIS A 345 -3.08 -1.72 -14.61
CA HIS A 345 -3.98 -2.49 -15.47
C HIS A 345 -4.21 -1.82 -16.81
N LYS A 346 -4.47 -0.51 -16.83
CA LYS A 346 -4.76 0.27 -18.04
C LYS A 346 -3.56 0.34 -18.96
N ALA A 347 -2.34 0.50 -18.41
CA ALA A 347 -1.10 0.47 -19.18
C ALA A 347 -0.93 -0.86 -19.94
N ASN A 348 -1.28 -1.98 -19.31
CA ASN A 348 -1.19 -3.32 -19.89
C ASN A 348 -2.43 -3.76 -20.69
N HIS A 349 -3.57 -3.10 -20.47
CA HIS A 349 -4.88 -3.41 -21.05
C HIS A 349 -5.65 -2.12 -21.42
N PRO A 350 -5.32 -1.49 -22.56
CA PRO A 350 -5.94 -0.22 -22.98
C PRO A 350 -7.46 -0.29 -23.18
N ASP A 351 -8.02 -1.49 -23.30
CA ASP A 351 -9.44 -1.81 -23.47
C ASP A 351 -10.26 -1.77 -22.18
N LEU A 352 -9.64 -1.48 -21.04
CA LEU A 352 -10.32 -1.25 -19.76
C LEU A 352 -10.67 0.22 -19.58
N ASP A 353 -11.71 0.53 -18.83
CA ASP A 353 -12.07 1.90 -18.47
C ASP A 353 -12.61 1.97 -17.03
N VAL A 354 -12.56 3.15 -16.42
CA VAL A 354 -13.16 3.38 -15.10
C VAL A 354 -14.62 3.74 -15.28
N PHE A 355 -15.50 3.10 -14.50
CA PHE A 355 -16.90 3.51 -14.46
C PHE A 355 -17.01 4.94 -13.90
N PRO A 356 -17.80 5.85 -14.50
CA PRO A 356 -17.76 7.28 -14.16
C PRO A 356 -18.09 7.63 -12.71
N GLU A 357 -18.82 6.75 -12.02
CA GLU A 357 -19.13 6.93 -10.61
C GLU A 357 -18.15 6.17 -9.72
N VAL A 358 -17.49 6.88 -8.80
CA VAL A 358 -16.52 6.32 -7.86
C VAL A 358 -17.25 5.57 -6.73
N PRO A 359 -16.96 4.28 -6.50
CA PRO A 359 -17.50 3.45 -5.41
C PRO A 359 -17.38 4.08 -4.02
N GLY A 360 -16.24 4.69 -3.74
CA GLY A 360 -15.96 5.32 -2.46
C GLY A 360 -14.47 5.26 -2.12
N TYR A 361 -14.17 5.77 -0.94
CA TYR A 361 -12.86 5.69 -0.34
C TYR A 361 -12.84 4.53 0.62
N ILE A 362 -11.72 3.83 0.63
CA ILE A 362 -11.35 3.11 1.83
C ILE A 362 -10.81 4.15 2.80
N SER A 363 -11.66 4.58 3.72
CA SER A 363 -11.25 5.37 4.89
C SER A 363 -11.17 4.46 6.10
N ALA A 364 -10.19 4.67 6.97
CA ALA A 364 -10.34 4.25 8.36
C ALA A 364 -11.62 4.91 8.91
N SER A 365 -12.59 4.09 9.33
CA SER A 365 -13.84 4.58 9.88
C SER A 365 -13.61 5.05 11.32
N ASN A 366 -13.76 6.38 11.50
CA ASN A 366 -13.93 7.17 12.72
C ASN A 366 -12.95 7.00 13.89
#